data_AF-A0A178IDI1-F1
#
_entry.id   AF-A0A178IDI1-F1
#
_cell.length_a   1.000
_cell.length_b   1.000
_cell.length_c   1.000
_cell.angle_alpha   90.00
_cell.angle_beta   90.00
_cell.angle_gamma   90.00
#
_symmetry.space_group_name_H-M   'P 1'
#
loop_
_entity.id
_entity.type
_entity.pdbx_description
1 polymer ?
#
loop_
_entity_poly.entity_id
_entity_poly.type
_entity_poly.pdbx_seq_one_letter_code
_entity_poly.pdbx_strand_id
1 'polypeptide(L)'
;MAVPVSGTELDLANIEKVRFGDTLKAYPVNRYVDPRDPNMLHEAHLVYRKETAASWNLSPHAPTTVPLGPVIAVSDPAEKPSPSNADIEQRMNAQTRLMAALTEQNETLVAEVARLNRELARTREVLGNAAKSNPPATTP
;
A
#
# COMPACT_ATOMS: atom_id res chain seq x y z
N MET A 1 24.58 -44.63 15.82
CA MET A 1 24.53 -43.29 15.19
C MET A 1 23.22 -42.65 15.59
N ALA A 2 23.23 -41.48 16.25
CA ALA A 2 22.02 -40.82 16.71
C ALA A 2 21.31 -40.19 15.50
N VAL A 3 20.02 -40.51 15.32
CA VAL A 3 19.18 -39.89 14.28
C VAL A 3 18.90 -38.45 14.74
N PRO A 4 19.18 -37.42 13.93
CA PRO A 4 18.90 -36.04 14.30
C PRO A 4 17.39 -35.87 14.46
N VAL A 5 16.95 -35.59 15.69
CA VAL A 5 15.56 -35.23 15.98
C VAL A 5 15.39 -33.75 15.65
N SER A 6 14.43 -33.43 14.78
CA SER A 6 14.12 -32.03 14.43
C SER A 6 13.74 -31.25 15.70
N GLY A 7 14.41 -30.12 15.94
CA GLY A 7 14.10 -29.19 17.03
C GLY A 7 15.05 -29.20 18.24
N THR A 8 16.09 -30.05 18.25
CA THR A 8 17.08 -30.11 19.36
C THR A 8 18.28 -29.17 19.19
N GLU A 9 18.48 -28.61 18.00
CA GLU A 9 19.57 -27.67 17.71
C GLU A 9 18.95 -26.31 17.36
N LEU A 10 19.15 -25.32 18.24
CA LEU A 10 18.63 -23.96 18.08
C LEU A 10 19.76 -23.08 17.55
N ASP A 11 19.77 -22.84 16.25
CA ASP A 11 20.66 -21.83 15.67
C ASP A 11 20.13 -20.42 16.01
N LEU A 12 20.93 -19.64 16.73
CA LEU A 12 20.60 -18.27 17.13
C LEU A 12 20.37 -17.35 15.93
N ALA A 13 20.99 -17.64 14.79
CA ALA A 13 20.76 -16.91 13.54
C ALA A 13 19.40 -17.24 12.90
N ASN A 14 18.73 -18.31 13.35
CA ASN A 14 17.48 -18.83 12.82
C ASN A 14 16.37 -18.92 13.88
N ILE A 15 16.41 -18.08 14.91
CA ILE A 15 15.42 -18.06 16.00
C ILE A 15 13.97 -17.85 15.50
N GLU A 16 13.81 -17.21 14.34
CA GLU A 16 12.51 -17.01 13.67
C GLU A 16 11.85 -18.33 13.25
N LYS A 17 12.61 -19.41 13.06
CA LYS A 17 12.05 -20.75 12.80
C LYS A 17 11.29 -21.30 14.00
N VAL A 18 11.60 -20.82 15.20
CA VAL A 18 11.07 -21.33 16.47
C VAL A 18 9.98 -20.42 17.00
N ARG A 19 10.19 -19.10 16.94
CA ARG A 19 9.20 -18.10 17.37
C ARG A 19 9.27 -16.86 16.51
N PHE A 20 8.13 -16.22 16.30
CA PHE A 20 8.09 -14.88 15.71
C PHE A 20 8.35 -13.83 16.81
N GLY A 21 9.12 -12.80 16.48
CA GLY A 21 9.36 -11.65 17.35
C GLY A 21 8.16 -10.72 17.44
N ASP A 22 8.18 -9.80 18.40
CA ASP A 22 7.22 -8.69 18.41
C ASP A 22 7.51 -7.76 17.24
N THR A 23 6.49 -7.43 16.45
CA THR A 23 6.60 -6.41 15.40
C THR A 23 6.10 -5.08 15.94
N LEU A 24 7.02 -4.14 16.12
CA LEU A 24 6.72 -2.76 16.50
C LEU A 24 6.70 -1.88 15.24
N LYS A 25 5.68 -1.03 15.13
CA LYS A 25 5.61 -0.02 14.09
C LYS A 25 5.54 1.37 14.68
N ALA A 26 6.34 2.26 14.13
CA ALA A 26 6.38 3.66 14.53
C ALA A 26 5.32 4.45 13.75
N TYR A 27 4.47 5.15 14.47
CA TYR A 27 3.49 6.08 13.93
C TYR A 27 3.87 7.49 14.36
N PRO A 28 4.27 8.36 13.42
CA PRO A 28 4.49 9.77 13.74
C PRO A 28 3.15 10.45 13.98
N VAL A 29 3.04 11.11 15.14
CA VAL A 29 1.92 11.99 15.48
C VAL A 29 2.44 13.42 15.37
N ASN A 30 1.78 14.22 14.52
CA ASN A 30 2.11 15.63 14.37
C ASN A 30 1.60 16.43 15.57
N ARG A 31 2.07 17.67 15.68
CA ARG A 31 1.58 18.62 16.68
C ARG A 31 0.08 18.87 16.50
N TYR A 32 -0.70 18.80 17.58
CA TYR A 32 -2.15 18.99 17.54
C TYR A 32 -2.68 19.62 18.83
N VAL A 33 -3.84 20.29 18.76
CA VAL A 33 -4.55 20.83 19.93
C VAL A 33 -5.43 19.74 20.53
N ASP A 34 -5.44 19.60 21.85
CA ASP A 34 -6.23 18.57 22.52
C ASP A 34 -7.73 18.75 22.21
N PRO A 35 -8.44 17.71 21.72
CA PRO A 35 -9.86 17.81 21.43
C PRO A 35 -10.75 18.07 22.67
N ARG A 36 -10.25 17.78 23.87
CA ARG A 36 -10.98 17.94 25.14
C ARG A 36 -10.64 19.25 25.85
N ASP A 37 -9.49 19.85 25.55
CA ASP A 37 -9.07 21.17 26.07
C ASP A 37 -8.40 22.02 24.97
N PRO A 38 -9.12 23.03 24.43
CA PRO A 38 -8.60 23.90 23.39
C PRO A 38 -7.37 24.73 23.77
N ASN A 39 -7.04 24.85 25.06
CA ASN A 39 -5.87 25.60 25.53
C ASN A 39 -4.60 24.74 25.64
N MET A 40 -4.69 23.44 25.36
CA MET A 40 -3.58 22.49 25.46
C MET A 40 -3.09 22.06 24.06
N LEU A 41 -1.78 22.17 23.83
CA LEU A 41 -1.11 21.75 22.59
C LEU A 41 -0.19 20.55 22.87
N HIS A 42 -0.38 19.47 22.11
CA HIS A 42 0.50 18.31 22.13
C HIS A 42 1.57 18.45 21.05
N GLU A 43 2.84 18.31 21.42
CA GLU A 43 3.97 18.36 20.49
C GLU A 43 4.09 17.08 19.64
N ALA A 44 4.81 17.20 18.52
CA ALA A 44 5.03 16.08 17.61
C ALA A 44 5.89 14.99 18.29
N HIS A 45 5.43 13.74 18.21
CA HIS A 45 6.11 12.60 18.83
C HIS A 45 5.84 11.30 18.06
N LEU A 46 6.63 10.27 18.36
CA LEU A 46 6.52 8.94 17.75
C LEU A 46 5.81 8.00 18.72
N VAL A 47 4.80 7.29 18.23
CA VAL A 47 4.11 6.23 18.97
C VAL A 47 4.53 4.89 18.39
N TYR A 48 5.17 4.05 19.20
CA TYR A 48 5.43 2.66 18.84
C TYR A 48 4.22 1.82 19.23
N ARG A 49 3.59 1.19 18.24
CA ARG A 49 2.50 0.25 18.47
C ARG A 49 2.96 -1.15 18.10
N LYS A 50 2.65 -2.10 18.99
CA LYS A 50 2.80 -3.53 18.73
C LYS A 50 1.68 -3.97 17.78
N GLU A 51 2.04 -4.30 16.54
CA GLU A 51 1.10 -4.79 15.52
C GLU A 51 0.87 -6.29 15.67
N THR A 52 1.95 -7.04 15.88
CA THR A 52 1.91 -8.50 16.04
C THR A 52 2.60 -8.89 17.33
N ALA A 53 1.93 -9.72 18.12
CA ALA A 53 2.50 -10.31 19.32
C ALA A 53 3.37 -11.52 18.97
N ALA A 54 4.49 -11.64 19.68
CA ALA A 54 5.35 -12.80 19.61
C ALA A 54 4.53 -14.06 19.85
N SER A 55 4.64 -14.98 18.91
CA SER A 55 3.97 -16.27 18.95
C SER A 55 4.95 -17.37 18.58
N TRP A 56 4.73 -18.56 19.11
CA TRP A 56 5.47 -19.74 18.71
C TRP A 56 5.15 -20.07 17.25
N ASN A 57 6.17 -20.47 16.50
CA ASN A 57 5.95 -21.00 15.17
C ASN A 57 5.37 -22.42 15.30
N LEU A 58 4.06 -22.54 15.13
CA LEU A 58 3.34 -23.82 15.21
C LEU A 58 3.43 -24.63 13.90
N SER A 59 4.14 -24.12 12.90
CA SER A 59 4.38 -24.78 11.62
C SER A 59 5.85 -25.21 11.53
N PRO A 60 6.21 -26.41 12.01
CA PRO A 60 7.56 -26.94 11.83
C PRO A 60 7.78 -27.24 10.34
N HIS A 61 8.56 -26.40 9.66
CA HIS A 61 8.94 -26.56 8.24
C HIS A 61 10.07 -27.59 8.07
N ALA A 62 9.98 -28.74 8.77
CA ALA A 62 10.94 -29.81 8.53
C ALA A 62 10.63 -30.38 7.13
N PRO A 63 11.55 -30.28 6.15
CA PRO A 63 11.36 -30.92 4.85
C PRO A 63 11.14 -32.41 5.10
N THR A 64 9.91 -32.87 4.86
CA THR A 64 9.56 -34.28 5.04
C THR A 64 10.06 -35.01 3.81
N THR A 65 11.21 -35.66 3.93
CA THR A 65 11.73 -36.54 2.89
C THR A 65 10.89 -37.81 2.90
N VAL A 66 9.95 -37.91 1.96
CA VAL A 66 9.29 -39.19 1.67
C VAL A 66 10.21 -39.97 0.74
N PRO A 67 10.78 -41.11 1.15
CA PRO A 67 11.65 -41.89 0.29
C PRO A 67 10.83 -42.50 -0.85
N LEU A 68 10.89 -41.92 -2.04
CA LEU A 68 10.25 -42.43 -3.26
C LEU A 68 11.29 -43.12 -4.16
N GLY A 69 12.04 -44.07 -3.60
CA GLY A 69 13.11 -44.78 -4.32
C GLY A 69 14.29 -43.86 -4.70
N PRO A 70 15.00 -44.08 -5.82
CA PRO A 70 16.25 -43.38 -6.16
C PRO A 70 16.09 -41.87 -6.46
N VAL A 71 14.89 -41.30 -6.34
CA VAL A 71 14.62 -39.88 -6.52
C VAL A 71 14.12 -39.30 -5.21
N ILE A 72 14.92 -38.41 -4.60
CA ILE A 72 14.50 -37.61 -3.45
C ILE A 72 13.76 -36.39 -4.01
N ALA A 73 12.43 -36.37 -3.91
CA ALA A 73 11.66 -35.16 -4.12
C ALA A 73 11.69 -34.34 -2.83
N VAL A 74 12.41 -33.22 -2.83
CA VAL A 74 12.36 -32.22 -1.76
C VAL A 74 11.20 -31.29 -2.08
N SER A 75 10.10 -31.40 -1.34
CA SER A 75 9.02 -30.41 -1.40
C SER A 75 9.24 -29.38 -0.29
N ASP A 76 9.71 -28.20 -0.64
CA ASP A 76 9.76 -27.05 0.25
C ASP A 76 8.48 -26.21 0.08
N PRO A 77 7.54 -26.20 1.06
CA PRO A 77 6.30 -25.42 0.97
C PRO A 77 6.53 -23.89 1.01
N ALA A 78 7.73 -23.43 1.39
CA ALA A 78 8.12 -22.02 1.37
C ALA A 78 8.70 -21.58 0.03
N GLU A 79 9.09 -22.53 -0.82
CA GLU A 79 9.51 -22.25 -2.19
C GLU A 79 8.27 -21.86 -2.99
N LYS A 80 8.05 -20.56 -3.15
CA LYS A 80 7.05 -20.07 -4.11
C LYS A 80 7.49 -20.63 -5.46
N PRO A 81 6.72 -21.54 -6.09
CA PRO A 81 7.08 -22.03 -7.41
C PRO A 81 7.25 -20.81 -8.31
N SER A 82 8.37 -20.75 -9.03
CA SER A 82 8.59 -19.72 -10.04
C SER A 82 7.31 -19.57 -10.86
N PRO A 83 6.77 -18.34 -10.98
CA PRO A 83 5.47 -18.15 -11.62
C PRO A 83 5.49 -18.80 -12.99
N SER A 84 4.48 -19.60 -13.29
CA SER A 84 4.42 -20.28 -14.58
C SER A 84 4.31 -19.22 -15.70
N ASN A 85 4.78 -19.54 -16.91
CA ASN A 85 4.67 -18.62 -18.04
C ASN A 85 3.20 -18.18 -18.28
N ALA A 86 2.23 -19.06 -18.01
CA ALA A 86 0.81 -18.76 -18.08
C ALA A 86 0.37 -17.69 -17.05
N ASP A 87 0.89 -17.74 -15.82
CA ASP A 87 0.61 -16.74 -14.79
C ASP A 87 1.18 -15.36 -15.17
N ILE A 88 2.36 -15.34 -15.81
CA ILE A 88 3.00 -14.12 -16.29
C ILE A 88 2.18 -13.51 -17.43
N GLU A 89 1.76 -14.30 -18.41
CA GLU A 89 0.91 -13.85 -19.52
C GLU A 89 -0.43 -13.29 -19.00
N GLN A 90 -1.06 -13.95 -18.03
CA GLN A 90 -2.30 -13.47 -17.43
C GLN A 90 -2.11 -12.13 -16.72
N ARG A 91 -1.01 -11.97 -15.95
CA ARG A 91 -0.68 -10.70 -15.28
C ARG A 91 -0.39 -9.59 -16.27
N MET A 92 0.34 -9.88 -17.34
CA MET A 92 0.65 -8.91 -18.39
C MET A 92 -0.65 -8.45 -19.09
N ASN A 93 -1.54 -9.38 -19.43
CA ASN A 93 -2.84 -9.06 -20.02
C ASN A 93 -3.73 -8.24 -19.08
N ALA A 94 -3.71 -8.52 -17.78
CA ALA A 94 -4.43 -7.73 -16.79
C ALA A 94 -3.84 -6.30 -16.67
N GLN A 95 -2.51 -6.19 -16.67
CA GLN A 95 -1.80 -4.91 -16.63
C GLN A 95 -2.10 -4.04 -17.86
N THR A 96 -2.08 -4.62 -19.07
CA THR A 96 -2.41 -3.92 -20.31
C THR A 96 -3.83 -3.36 -20.29
N ARG A 97 -4.81 -4.14 -19.79
CA ARG A 97 -6.19 -3.67 -19.66
C ARG A 97 -6.32 -2.51 -18.69
N LEU A 98 -5.64 -2.60 -17.54
CA LEU A 98 -5.66 -1.53 -16.54
C LEU A 98 -5.01 -0.25 -17.09
N MET A 99 -3.90 -0.39 -17.82
CA MET A 99 -3.21 0.74 -18.45
C MET A 99 -4.10 1.41 -19.50
N ALA A 100 -4.81 0.64 -20.33
CA ALA A 100 -5.77 1.18 -21.29
C ALA A 100 -6.89 1.99 -20.60
N ALA A 101 -7.49 1.42 -19.54
CA ALA A 101 -8.54 2.11 -18.78
C ALA A 101 -8.03 3.39 -18.10
N LEU A 102 -6.79 3.39 -17.61
CA LEU A 102 -6.19 4.58 -17.00
C LEU A 102 -5.93 5.68 -18.03
N THR A 103 -5.49 5.32 -19.23
CA THR A 103 -5.31 6.27 -20.34
C THR A 103 -6.64 6.92 -20.72
N GLU A 104 -7.70 6.12 -20.87
CA GLU A 104 -9.04 6.62 -21.20
C GLU A 104 -9.58 7.58 -20.11
N GLN A 105 -9.37 7.24 -18.84
CA GLN A 105 -9.72 8.14 -17.72
C GLN A 105 -8.94 9.46 -17.79
N ASN A 106 -7.63 9.41 -18.08
CA ASN A 106 -6.82 10.61 -18.20
C ASN A 106 -7.29 11.50 -19.36
N GLU A 107 -7.60 10.92 -20.52
CA GLU A 107 -8.13 11.66 -21.67
C GLU A 107 -9.47 12.34 -21.34
N THR A 108 -10.35 11.63 -20.63
CA THR A 108 -11.64 12.17 -20.17
C THR A 108 -11.44 13.34 -19.20
N LEU A 109 -10.53 13.21 -18.23
CA LEU A 109 -10.21 14.27 -17.27
C LEU A 109 -9.64 15.50 -17.97
N VAL A 110 -8.76 15.32 -18.96
CA VAL A 110 -8.21 16.43 -19.76
C VAL A 110 -9.31 17.15 -20.52
N ALA A 111 -10.23 16.41 -21.14
CA ALA A 111 -11.37 17.00 -21.85
C ALA A 111 -12.27 17.81 -20.91
N GLU A 112 -12.50 17.32 -19.70
CA GLU A 112 -13.34 17.99 -18.71
C GLU A 112 -12.70 19.25 -18.15
N VAL A 113 -11.40 19.22 -17.84
CA VAL A 113 -10.63 20.41 -17.46
C VAL A 113 -10.66 21.46 -18.59
N ALA A 114 -10.52 21.04 -19.85
CA ALA A 114 -10.63 21.95 -20.99
C ALA A 114 -12.05 22.52 -21.16
N ARG A 115 -13.10 21.76 -20.84
CA ARG A 115 -14.49 22.26 -20.82
C ARG A 115 -14.68 23.32 -19.74
N LEU A 116 -14.29 23.02 -18.51
CA LEU A 116 -14.39 23.93 -17.36
C LEU A 116 -13.62 25.23 -17.61
N ASN A 117 -12.40 25.16 -18.16
CA ASN A 117 -11.64 26.36 -18.51
C ASN A 117 -12.36 27.25 -19.54
N ARG A 118 -13.04 26.66 -20.53
CA ARG A 118 -13.84 27.43 -21.50
C ARG A 118 -15.06 28.08 -20.85
N GLU A 119 -15.71 27.40 -19.91
CA GLU A 119 -16.84 27.96 -19.16
C GLU A 119 -16.41 29.11 -18.23
N LEU A 120 -15.26 28.98 -17.58
CA LEU A 120 -14.65 30.06 -16.79
C LEU A 120 -14.28 31.27 -17.65
N ALA A 121 -13.74 31.05 -18.86
CA ALA A 121 -13.46 32.14 -19.79
C ALA A 121 -14.74 32.87 -20.20
N ARG A 122 -15.81 32.14 -20.56
CA ARG A 122 -17.11 32.73 -20.92
C ARG A 122 -17.73 33.51 -19.77
N THR A 123 -17.75 32.96 -18.55
CA THR A 123 -18.30 33.66 -17.38
C THR A 123 -17.52 34.93 -17.08
N ARG A 124 -16.18 34.91 -17.21
CA ARG A 124 -15.35 36.12 -17.07
C ARG A 124 -15.66 37.18 -18.13
N GLU A 125 -15.87 36.77 -19.39
CA GLU A 125 -16.28 37.69 -20.46
C GLU A 125 -17.66 38.31 -20.19
N VAL A 126 -18.64 37.51 -19.76
CA VAL A 126 -19.99 38.00 -19.42
C VAL A 126 -19.92 39.00 -18.26
N LEU A 127 -19.17 38.71 -17.20
CA LEU A 127 -18.97 39.64 -16.08
C LEU A 127 -18.24 40.91 -16.51
N GLY A 128 -17.23 40.80 -17.36
CA GLY A 128 -16.51 41.95 -17.92
C GLY A 128 -17.39 42.83 -18.82
N ASN A 129 -18.29 42.23 -19.59
CA ASN A 129 -19.25 42.96 -20.43
C ASN A 129 -20.38 43.59 -19.59
N ALA A 130 -20.85 42.91 -18.55
CA ALA A 130 -21.81 43.46 -17.60
C ALA A 130 -21.25 44.69 -16.87
N ALA A 131 -19.99 44.65 -16.45
CA ALA A 131 -19.29 45.78 -15.82
C ALA A 131 -19.13 47.00 -16.76
N LYS A 132 -19.01 46.78 -18.08
CA LYS A 132 -18.97 47.86 -19.08
C LYS A 132 -20.34 48.45 -19.40
N SER A 133 -21.43 47.69 -19.18
CA SER A 133 -22.80 48.11 -19.51
C SER A 133 -23.48 48.97 -18.43
N ASN A 134 -22.91 49.08 -17.22
CA ASN A 134 -23.39 49.98 -16.17
C ASN A 134 -22.41 51.16 -15.99
N PRO A 135 -22.72 52.37 -16.51
CA PRO A 135 -21.95 53.56 -16.17
C PRO A 135 -22.25 53.99 -14.72
N PRO A 136 -21.30 54.64 -14.01
CA PRO A 136 -21.57 55.23 -12.71
C PRO A 136 -22.64 56.32 -12.86
N ALA A 137 -23.72 56.21 -12.10
CA ALA A 137 -24.74 57.26 -12.01
C ALA A 137 -24.12 58.48 -11.32
N THR A 138 -23.69 59.47 -12.10
CA THR A 138 -23.42 60.83 -11.62
C THR A 138 -24.74 61.43 -11.14
N THR A 139 -24.82 61.79 -9.86
CA THR A 139 -25.95 62.54 -9.29
C THR A 139 -25.40 63.91 -8.82
N PRO A 140 -26.17 65.00 -8.98
CA PRO A 140 -25.67 66.38 -9.09
C PRO A 140 -25.19 67.01 -7.78
#